data_AF-E4XU08-F1
#
_entry.id   AF-E4XU08-F1
#
_cell.length_a   1.000
_cell.length_b   1.000
_cell.length_c   1.000
_cell.angle_alpha   90.00
_cell.angle_beta   90.00
_cell.angle_gamma   90.00
#
_symmetry.space_group_name_H-M   'P 1'
#
loop_
_entity.id
_entity.type
_entity.pdbx_description
1 polymer ?
#
loop_
_entity_poly.entity_id
_entity_poly.type
_entity_poly.pdbx_seq_one_letter_code
_entity_poly.pdbx_strand_id
1 'polypeptide(L)'
;MSGVLYEEIFNIKDIDPEGKQFERVKRIHAECESSKMELILDVNSLLYSPQPGDKFRLMLATTLNDDGEPDAGEYDPRWEEKSTRTAAFDYIMHGLIYRISGDEADTVTRLEVYISFGGLLMRLNGEVNSLSEIKIDEKVYLLLRKLSY
;
A
#
# COMPACT_ATOMS: atom_id res chain seq x y z
N MET A 1 12.35 -11.94 -8.58
CA MET A 1 11.55 -10.94 -7.84
C MET A 1 10.94 -11.63 -6.64
N SER A 2 11.75 -11.82 -5.59
CA SER A 2 11.31 -12.45 -4.34
C SER A 2 10.74 -11.38 -3.39
N GLY A 3 9.67 -11.75 -2.67
CA GLY A 3 9.10 -10.95 -1.59
C GLY A 3 8.18 -9.78 -1.99
N VAL A 4 7.73 -9.71 -3.25
CA VAL A 4 6.66 -8.79 -3.66
C VAL A 4 5.33 -9.52 -3.55
N LEU A 5 4.42 -9.01 -2.74
CA LEU A 5 3.08 -9.57 -2.55
C LEU A 5 2.10 -9.04 -3.59
N TYR A 6 2.22 -7.75 -3.92
CA TYR A 6 1.25 -7.08 -4.76
C TYR A 6 1.88 -5.86 -5.41
N GLU A 7 1.54 -5.61 -6.67
CA GLU A 7 2.02 -4.45 -7.41
C GLU A 7 1.00 -4.04 -8.46
N GLU A 8 0.49 -2.81 -8.37
CA GLU A 8 -0.49 -2.28 -9.32
C GLU A 8 -0.40 -0.75 -9.46
N ILE A 9 -1.02 -0.24 -10.51
CA ILE A 9 -1.16 1.21 -10.75
C ILE A 9 -2.55 1.66 -10.33
N PHE A 10 -2.60 2.72 -9.53
CA PHE A 10 -3.81 3.33 -9.02
C PHE A 10 -3.95 4.77 -9.50
N ASN A 11 -5.20 5.17 -9.70
CA ASN A 11 -5.58 6.54 -10.03
C ASN A 11 -6.36 7.15 -8.86
N ILE A 12 -5.92 8.31 -8.38
CA ILE A 12 -6.57 9.04 -7.30
C ILE A 12 -7.89 9.64 -7.82
N LYS A 13 -9.01 9.15 -7.28
CA LYS A 13 -10.35 9.67 -7.59
C LYS A 13 -10.69 10.87 -6.73
N ASP A 14 -10.44 10.74 -5.43
CA ASP A 14 -10.80 11.77 -4.46
C ASP A 14 -9.81 11.79 -3.29
N ILE A 15 -9.78 12.93 -2.60
CA ILE A 15 -8.92 13.17 -1.44
C ILE A 15 -9.76 13.84 -0.37
N ASP A 16 -9.82 13.22 0.81
CA ASP A 16 -10.61 13.66 1.96
C ASP A 16 -12.11 13.86 1.65
N PRO A 17 -12.84 12.81 1.21
CA PRO A 17 -14.27 12.92 0.90
C PRO A 17 -15.14 13.31 2.10
N GLU A 18 -14.69 13.00 3.32
CA GLU A 18 -15.34 13.40 4.58
C GLU A 18 -14.91 14.80 5.06
N GLY A 19 -14.14 15.52 4.25
CA GLY A 19 -13.54 16.80 4.59
C GLY A 19 -12.21 16.68 5.32
N LYS A 20 -11.46 17.78 5.33
CA LYS A 20 -10.13 17.86 5.95
C LYS A 20 -10.23 17.81 7.48
N GLN A 21 -10.13 16.61 8.05
CA GLN A 21 -10.10 16.42 9.50
C GLN A 21 -8.71 16.68 10.09
N PHE A 22 -7.65 16.40 9.32
CA PHE A 22 -6.26 16.51 9.77
C PHE A 22 -5.46 17.45 8.87
N GLU A 23 -4.49 18.15 9.46
CA GLU A 23 -3.66 19.09 8.70
C GLU A 23 -2.57 18.38 7.88
N ARG A 24 -1.98 17.34 8.46
CA ARG A 24 -0.77 16.65 7.97
C ARG A 24 -1.04 15.25 7.41
N VAL A 25 -2.27 14.76 7.53
CA VAL A 25 -2.68 13.45 7.01
C VAL A 25 -3.84 13.69 6.08
N LYS A 26 -3.78 13.05 4.91
CA LYS A 26 -4.85 13.04 3.93
C LYS A 26 -5.26 11.60 3.65
N ARG A 27 -6.56 11.38 3.51
CA ARG A 27 -7.12 10.10 3.11
C ARG A 27 -7.37 10.11 1.60
N ILE A 28 -6.60 9.33 0.87
CA ILE A 28 -6.76 9.18 -0.58
C ILE A 28 -7.71 8.04 -0.88
N HIS A 29 -8.62 8.27 -1.82
CA HIS A 29 -9.47 7.25 -2.44
C HIS A 29 -8.98 7.05 -3.86
N ALA A 30 -8.49 5.85 -4.14
CA ALA A 30 -7.93 5.51 -5.43
C ALA A 30 -8.56 4.22 -5.98
N GLU A 31 -8.65 4.16 -7.30
CA GLU A 31 -9.13 2.99 -8.03
C GLU A 31 -8.00 2.43 -8.89
N CYS A 32 -7.89 1.12 -8.97
CA CYS A 32 -6.93 0.46 -9.85
C CYS A 32 -7.36 0.65 -11.32
N GLU A 33 -6.38 0.85 -12.21
CA GLU A 33 -6.65 1.04 -13.65
C GLU A 33 -6.94 -0.29 -14.36
N SER A 34 -6.23 -1.35 -13.96
CA SER A 34 -6.29 -2.67 -14.60
C SER A 34 -7.41 -3.56 -14.03
N SER A 35 -7.74 -3.36 -12.75
CA SER A 35 -8.61 -4.24 -11.98
C SER A 35 -9.72 -3.45 -11.28
N LYS A 36 -10.88 -4.08 -11.00
CA LYS A 36 -11.96 -3.46 -10.21
C LYS A 36 -11.64 -3.46 -8.70
N MET A 37 -10.49 -2.90 -8.34
CA MET A 37 -10.01 -2.79 -6.96
C MET A 37 -10.11 -1.35 -6.48
N GLU A 38 -10.49 -1.22 -5.22
CA GLU A 38 -10.59 0.06 -4.53
C GLU A 38 -9.56 0.13 -3.41
N LEU A 39 -8.93 1.29 -3.29
CA LEU A 39 -7.90 1.58 -2.31
C LEU A 39 -8.30 2.82 -1.52
N ILE A 40 -8.32 2.69 -0.20
CA ILE A 40 -8.31 3.82 0.72
C ILE A 40 -6.98 3.80 1.45
N LEU A 41 -6.26 4.91 1.44
CA LEU A 41 -4.95 5.00 2.07
C LEU A 41 -4.79 6.35 2.78
N ASP A 42 -4.31 6.31 4.02
CA ASP A 42 -3.88 7.51 4.74
C ASP A 42 -2.41 7.80 4.43
N VAL A 43 -2.11 9.01 3.96
CA VAL A 43 -0.74 9.45 3.62
C VAL A 43 -0.37 10.75 4.33
N ASN A 44 0.91 10.91 4.63
CA ASN A 44 1.43 12.16 5.19
C ASN A 44 1.59 13.22 4.09
N SER A 45 0.75 14.26 4.16
CA SER A 45 0.67 15.30 3.13
C SER A 45 1.89 16.21 3.03
N LEU A 46 2.71 16.26 4.10
CA LEU A 46 3.95 17.05 4.10
C LEU A 46 5.06 16.38 3.29
N LEU A 47 5.09 15.05 3.26
CA LEU A 47 6.11 14.27 2.57
C LEU A 47 5.65 13.91 1.15
N TYR A 48 4.39 13.49 1.03
CA TYR A 48 3.78 13.10 -0.23
C TYR A 48 2.54 13.95 -0.45
N SER A 49 2.55 14.78 -1.50
CA SER A 49 1.44 15.68 -1.84
C SER A 49 0.61 15.12 -3.00
N PRO A 50 -0.37 14.23 -2.72
CA PRO A 50 -1.26 13.73 -3.76
C PRO A 50 -2.20 14.82 -4.28
N GLN A 51 -2.47 14.80 -5.58
CA GLN A 51 -3.50 15.60 -6.23
C GLN A 51 -4.58 14.69 -6.85
N PRO A 52 -5.85 15.13 -6.89
CA PRO A 52 -6.89 14.38 -7.59
C PRO A 52 -6.53 14.20 -9.06
N GLY A 53 -6.69 12.98 -9.58
CA GLY A 53 -6.31 12.61 -10.94
C GLY A 53 -4.85 12.18 -11.11
N ASP A 54 -4.01 12.27 -10.07
CA ASP A 54 -2.65 11.71 -10.11
C ASP A 54 -2.72 10.18 -10.24
N LYS A 55 -1.80 9.63 -11.03
CA LYS A 55 -1.53 8.19 -11.07
C LYS A 55 -0.30 7.87 -10.23
N PHE A 56 -0.35 6.77 -9.50
CA PHE A 56 0.79 6.29 -8.73
C PHE A 56 0.88 4.76 -8.83
N ARG A 57 2.12 4.27 -8.78
CA ARG A 57 2.43 2.85 -8.69
C ARG A 57 2.53 2.50 -7.21
N LEU A 58 1.80 1.48 -6.80
CA LEU A 58 1.82 0.93 -5.45
C LEU A 58 2.41 -0.47 -5.48
N MET A 59 3.36 -0.74 -4.59
CA MET A 59 3.92 -2.06 -4.36
C MET A 59 3.81 -2.41 -2.86
N LEU A 60 3.34 -3.62 -2.56
CA LEU A 60 3.43 -4.25 -1.24
C LEU A 60 4.49 -5.33 -1.29
N ALA A 61 5.40 -5.32 -0.31
CA ALA A 61 6.47 -6.29 -0.17
C ALA A 61 6.63 -6.74 1.28
N THR A 62 7.05 -7.99 1.50
CA THR A 62 7.39 -8.50 2.83
C THR A 62 8.82 -8.15 3.26
N THR A 63 9.67 -7.83 2.30
CA THR A 63 11.07 -7.47 2.51
C THR A 63 11.51 -6.39 1.54
N LEU A 64 12.42 -5.54 2.01
CA LEU A 64 13.08 -4.51 1.21
C LEU A 64 14.35 -5.05 0.51
N ASN A 65 14.86 -6.21 0.93
CA ASN A 65 16.05 -6.80 0.35
C ASN A 65 15.79 -7.29 -1.07
N ASP A 66 16.66 -6.93 -2.01
CA ASP A 66 16.55 -7.37 -3.41
C ASP A 66 16.73 -8.89 -3.54
N ASP A 67 17.52 -9.50 -2.64
CA ASP A 67 17.77 -10.94 -2.57
C ASP A 67 16.58 -11.73 -2.00
N GLY A 68 15.59 -11.05 -1.41
CA GLY A 68 14.42 -11.69 -0.79
C GLY A 68 14.70 -12.31 0.58
N GLU A 69 15.83 -11.97 1.21
CA GLU A 69 16.06 -12.36 2.61
C GLU A 69 14.97 -11.78 3.51
N PRO A 70 14.44 -12.58 4.47
CA PRO A 70 13.43 -12.12 5.40
C PRO A 70 13.97 -10.93 6.20
N ASP A 71 13.08 -9.98 6.50
CA ASP A 71 13.45 -8.81 7.29
C ASP A 71 13.94 -9.24 8.69
N ALA A 72 15.14 -8.79 9.06
CA ALA A 72 15.74 -9.05 10.36
C ALA A 72 14.97 -8.37 11.52
N GLY A 73 14.06 -7.44 11.19
CA GLY A 73 13.24 -6.72 12.15
C GLY A 73 13.99 -5.59 12.87
N GLU A 74 15.24 -5.33 12.47
CA GLU A 74 16.03 -4.20 12.90
C GLU A 74 16.13 -3.17 11.76
N TYR A 75 15.87 -1.90 12.10
CA TYR A 75 16.02 -0.81 11.15
C TYR A 75 17.49 -0.46 10.97
N ASP A 76 18.05 -0.77 9.81
CA ASP A 76 19.37 -0.28 9.41
C ASP A 76 19.22 1.05 8.66
N PRO A 77 19.79 2.16 9.16
CA PRO A 77 19.69 3.47 8.51
C PRO A 77 20.35 3.53 7.12
N ARG A 78 21.15 2.52 6.72
CA ARG A 78 21.75 2.40 5.37
C ARG A 78 20.89 1.62 4.38
N TRP A 79 19.61 1.42 4.69
CA TRP A 79 18.64 0.69 3.86
C TRP A 79 18.55 1.23 2.41
N GLU A 80 18.76 2.52 2.19
CA GLU A 80 18.75 3.14 0.85
C GLU A 80 19.93 2.70 -0.03
N GLU A 81 21.11 2.46 0.56
CA GLU A 81 22.31 2.02 -0.17
C GLU A 81 22.28 0.52 -0.50
N LYS A 82 21.43 -0.23 0.21
CA LYS A 82 21.38 -1.70 0.12
C LYS A 82 20.37 -2.24 -0.88
N SER A 83 19.38 -1.44 -1.28
CA SER A 83 18.28 -1.92 -2.11
C SER A 83 18.03 -1.01 -3.31
N THR A 84 18.07 -1.59 -4.49
CA THR A 84 17.71 -0.92 -5.74
C THR A 84 16.20 -0.66 -5.78
N ARG A 85 15.42 -1.52 -5.11
CA ARG A 85 13.96 -1.39 -5.02
C ARG A 85 13.58 -0.09 -4.33
N THR A 86 14.17 0.20 -3.17
CA THR A 86 13.82 1.40 -2.38
C THR A 86 14.18 2.69 -3.10
N ALA A 87 15.30 2.72 -3.82
CA ALA A 87 15.72 3.87 -4.62
C ALA A 87 14.76 4.22 -5.78
N ALA A 88 13.87 3.30 -6.17
CA ALA A 88 12.94 3.50 -7.28
C ALA A 88 11.58 4.10 -6.86
N PHE A 89 11.30 4.21 -5.55
CA PHE A 89 10.04 4.70 -4.98
C PHE A 89 10.25 5.95 -4.14
N ASP A 90 9.27 6.83 -4.13
CA ASP A 90 9.36 8.15 -3.51
C ASP A 90 8.87 8.16 -2.05
N TYR A 91 8.02 7.19 -1.69
CA TYR A 91 7.38 7.15 -0.39
C TYR A 91 7.25 5.71 0.08
N ILE A 92 7.76 5.44 1.29
CA ILE A 92 7.83 4.09 1.86
C ILE A 92 7.22 4.11 3.26
N MET A 93 6.39 3.11 3.55
CA MET A 93 5.82 2.89 4.88
C MET A 93 6.03 1.44 5.31
N HIS A 94 6.21 1.22 6.61
CA HIS A 94 6.26 -0.11 7.22
C HIS A 94 5.07 -0.27 8.16
N GLY A 95 4.38 -1.41 8.06
CA GLY A 95 3.14 -1.66 8.76
C GLY A 95 2.84 -3.12 8.97
N LEU A 96 1.66 -3.38 9.53
CA LEU A 96 1.16 -4.72 9.85
C LEU A 96 -0.24 -4.88 9.28
N ILE A 97 -0.51 -6.05 8.69
CA ILE A 97 -1.88 -6.46 8.36
C ILE A 97 -2.58 -6.92 9.62
N TYR A 98 -3.59 -6.17 10.06
CA TYR A 98 -4.26 -6.46 11.33
C TYR A 98 -5.62 -7.14 11.13
N ARG A 99 -6.21 -7.03 9.94
CA ARG A 99 -7.52 -7.61 9.66
C ARG A 99 -7.65 -7.95 8.19
N ILE A 100 -8.18 -9.15 7.93
CA ILE A 100 -8.63 -9.58 6.61
C ILE A 100 -10.11 -9.94 6.75
N SER A 101 -10.94 -9.42 5.86
CA SER A 101 -12.37 -9.71 5.81
C SER A 101 -12.70 -10.32 4.43
N GLY A 102 -13.29 -11.51 4.43
CA GLY A 102 -13.89 -12.12 3.25
C GLY A 102 -15.38 -12.22 3.46
N ASP A 103 -16.19 -11.83 2.48
CA ASP A 103 -17.63 -11.96 2.58
C ASP A 103 -18.00 -13.44 2.33
N GLU A 104 -18.25 -14.21 3.40
CA GLU A 104 -18.62 -15.63 3.30
C GLU A 104 -20.05 -15.85 2.80
N ALA A 105 -20.83 -14.78 2.58
CA ALA A 105 -22.28 -14.88 2.50
C ALA A 105 -22.87 -15.19 1.12
N ASP A 106 -22.23 -14.89 -0.01
CA ASP A 106 -22.72 -15.31 -1.33
C ASP A 106 -21.75 -14.90 -2.44
N THR A 107 -21.21 -15.86 -3.20
CA THR A 107 -20.74 -15.70 -4.60
C THR A 107 -19.74 -14.55 -4.93
N VAL A 108 -19.16 -13.86 -3.95
CA VAL A 108 -18.34 -12.67 -4.19
C VAL A 108 -16.88 -13.01 -3.96
N THR A 109 -16.14 -13.07 -5.07
CA THR A 109 -14.68 -13.25 -5.17
C THR A 109 -13.88 -12.06 -4.63
N ARG A 110 -14.42 -11.26 -3.71
CA ARG A 110 -13.78 -10.04 -3.20
C ARG A 110 -13.35 -10.18 -1.74
N LEU A 111 -12.17 -9.68 -1.45
CA LEU A 111 -11.51 -9.75 -0.17
C LEU A 111 -11.02 -8.35 0.22
N GLU A 112 -11.26 -7.98 1.47
CA GLU A 112 -10.85 -6.70 2.04
C GLU A 112 -9.68 -6.93 3.00
N VAL A 113 -8.54 -6.32 2.66
CA VAL A 113 -7.34 -6.33 3.49
C VAL A 113 -7.20 -4.98 4.18
N TYR A 114 -7.01 -5.01 5.49
CA TYR A 114 -6.77 -3.83 6.30
C TYR A 114 -5.35 -3.85 6.87
N ILE A 115 -4.61 -2.77 6.60
CA ILE A 115 -3.21 -2.62 6.96
C ILE A 115 -3.05 -1.34 7.80
N SER A 116 -2.22 -1.39 8.84
CA SER A 116 -1.89 -0.25 9.68
C SER A 116 -0.41 0.06 9.62
N PHE A 117 -0.07 1.29 9.24
CA PHE A 117 1.29 1.83 9.16
C PHE A 117 1.52 2.78 10.35
N GLY A 118 1.54 2.23 11.56
CA GLY A 118 1.75 3.02 12.79
C GLY A 118 0.63 4.03 13.09
N GLY A 119 -0.61 3.73 12.67
CA GLY A 119 -1.79 4.60 12.85
C GLY A 119 -2.33 5.20 11.56
N LEU A 120 -1.56 5.18 10.47
CA LEU A 120 -2.07 5.46 9.13
C LEU A 120 -2.73 4.19 8.58
N LEU A 121 -4.02 4.25 8.25
CA LEU A 121 -4.78 3.08 7.85
C LEU A 121 -4.82 2.94 6.34
N MET A 122 -4.87 1.69 5.89
CA MET A 122 -5.09 1.32 4.50
C MET A 122 -6.17 0.25 4.44
N ARG A 123 -7.07 0.39 3.47
CA ARG A 123 -8.05 -0.62 3.08
C ARG A 123 -7.88 -0.90 1.61
N LEU A 124 -7.60 -2.15 1.28
CA LEU A 124 -7.53 -2.65 -0.09
C LEU A 124 -8.67 -3.65 -0.30
N ASN A 125 -9.57 -3.32 -1.22
CA ASN A 125 -10.67 -4.21 -1.62
C ASN A 125 -10.40 -4.69 -3.04
N GLY A 126 -10.26 -6.00 -3.22
CA GLY A 126 -9.95 -6.59 -4.52
C GLY A 126 -10.27 -8.06 -4.60
N GLU A 127 -9.91 -8.70 -5.72
CA GLU A 127 -10.20 -10.12 -5.93
C GLU A 127 -9.31 -11.05 -5.10
N VAL A 128 -9.84 -12.18 -4.64
CA VAL A 128 -9.13 -13.15 -3.78
C VAL A 128 -7.81 -13.62 -4.40
N ASN A 129 -7.76 -13.81 -5.72
CA ASN A 129 -6.57 -14.37 -6.39
C ASN A 129 -5.33 -13.49 -6.18
N SER A 130 -5.49 -12.16 -6.24
CA SER A 130 -4.39 -11.20 -6.09
C SER A 130 -4.01 -10.94 -4.63
N LEU A 131 -4.87 -11.30 -3.67
CA LEU A 131 -4.69 -11.03 -2.25
C LEU A 131 -4.46 -12.31 -1.42
N SER A 132 -4.39 -13.46 -2.09
CA SER A 132 -4.32 -14.79 -1.45
C SER A 132 -3.01 -15.05 -0.70
N GLU A 133 -1.93 -14.34 -1.05
CA GLU A 133 -0.63 -14.49 -0.38
C GLU A 133 -0.53 -13.71 0.94
N ILE A 134 -1.48 -12.81 1.22
CA ILE A 134 -1.44 -11.89 2.35
C ILE A 134 -1.96 -12.58 3.62
N LYS A 135 -1.18 -12.56 4.71
CA LYS A 135 -1.58 -13.14 6.00
C LYS A 135 -1.80 -12.09 7.08
N ILE A 136 -2.65 -12.43 8.05
CA ILE A 136 -2.84 -11.63 9.27
C ILE A 136 -1.54 -11.68 10.10
N ASP A 137 -1.24 -10.58 10.79
CA ASP A 137 -0.04 -10.36 11.60
C ASP A 137 1.28 -10.40 10.82
N GLU A 138 1.20 -10.30 9.49
CA GLU A 138 2.37 -10.17 8.63
C GLU A 138 2.81 -8.71 8.53
N LYS A 139 4.12 -8.50 8.62
CA LYS A 139 4.75 -7.19 8.43
C LYS A 139 4.90 -6.92 6.95
N VAL A 140 4.52 -5.72 6.53
CA VAL A 140 4.54 -5.32 5.12
C VAL A 140 5.14 -3.94 4.95
N TYR A 141 5.83 -3.79 3.85
CA TYR A 141 6.34 -2.55 3.31
C TYR A 141 5.44 -2.09 2.18
N LEU A 142 4.93 -0.87 2.29
CA LEU A 142 4.27 -0.17 1.22
C LEU A 142 5.28 0.74 0.54
N LEU A 143 5.39 0.64 -0.77
CA LEU A 143 6.19 1.53 -1.59
C LEU A 143 5.30 2.23 -2.63
N LEU A 144 5.36 3.55 -2.69
CA LEU A 144 4.62 4.37 -3.63
C LEU A 144 5.58 5.19 -4.50
N ARG A 145 5.27 5.23 -5.79
CA ARG A 145 5.98 6.06 -6.76
C ARG A 145 4.96 6.85 -7.56
N LYS A 146 5.15 8.17 -7.62
CA LYS A 146 4.28 9.00 -8.44
C LYS A 146 4.62 8.80 -9.92
N LEU A 147 3.60 8.54 -10.74
CA LEU A 147 3.75 8.47 -12.19
C LEU A 147 3.40 9.85 -12.74
N SER A 148 4.41 10.65 -13.05
CA SER A 148 4.21 11.94 -13.73
C SER A 148 4.04 11.69 -15.22
N TYR A 149 2.97 12.21 -15.81
CA TYR A 149 2.80 12.35 -17.26
C TYR A 149 3.07 13.78 -17.70
#